data_AF-A0A0Q8N9F6-F1
#
_entry.id   AF-A0A0Q8N9F6-F1
#
_cell.length_a   1.000
_cell.length_b   1.000
_cell.length_c   1.000
_cell.angle_alpha   90.00
_cell.angle_beta   90.00
_cell.angle_gamma   90.00
#
_symmetry.space_group_name_H-M   'P 1'
#
loop_
_entity.id
_entity.type
_entity.pdbx_description
1 polymer ?
#
loop_
_entity_poly.entity_id
_entity_poly.type
_entity_poly.pdbx_seq_one_letter_code
_entity_poly.pdbx_strand_id
1 'polypeptide(L)'
;MSNDIIEYKGIVIDKDTDEPIPGVQIIIKGTIIITITDINGEFTIKAKKSNILIFKFISYEIEEFKLKKKPKIMLKMERIPTPGVVIITKIDDDQ
;
A
#
# COMPACT_ATOMS: atom_id res chain seq x y z
N MET A 1 -17.82 11.09 20.47
CA MET A 1 -16.85 10.25 19.75
C MET A 1 -16.85 10.69 18.29
N SER A 2 -16.01 11.64 17.91
CA SER A 2 -16.07 12.26 16.57
C SER A 2 -15.55 11.29 15.51
N ASN A 3 -16.46 10.89 14.63
CA ASN A 3 -16.21 9.97 13.53
C ASN A 3 -15.69 10.76 12.31
N ASP A 4 -14.63 11.55 12.50
CA ASP A 4 -14.09 12.42 11.45
C ASP A 4 -13.34 11.58 10.42
N ILE A 5 -14.08 11.09 9.44
CA ILE A 5 -13.55 10.56 8.20
C ILE A 5 -12.94 11.73 7.44
N ILE A 6 -11.64 11.64 7.18
CA ILE A 6 -10.89 12.64 6.43
C ILE A 6 -10.60 12.06 5.05
N GLU A 7 -10.69 12.91 4.03
CA GLU A 7 -10.24 12.58 2.69
C GLU A 7 -8.72 12.75 2.60
N TYR A 8 -8.02 11.64 2.36
CA TYR A 8 -6.59 11.62 2.11
C TYR A 8 -6.37 11.54 0.61
N LYS A 9 -5.45 12.36 0.12
CA LYS A 9 -5.00 12.37 -1.27
C LYS A 9 -3.52 12.08 -1.28
N GLY A 10 -3.10 11.21 -2.17
CA GLY A 10 -1.71 10.91 -2.31
C GLY A 10 -1.35 10.38 -3.67
N ILE A 11 -0.05 10.19 -3.83
CA ILE A 11 0.54 9.55 -4.99
C ILE A 11 1.41 8.40 -4.52
N VAL A 12 1.34 7.29 -5.25
CA VAL A 12 2.22 6.14 -5.08
C VAL A 12 3.20 6.13 -6.23
N ILE A 13 4.48 6.13 -5.88
CA ILE A 13 5.59 6.09 -6.84
C ILE A 13 6.50 4.92 -6.52
N ASP A 14 7.25 4.47 -7.52
CA ASP A 14 8.31 3.50 -7.36
C ASP A 14 9.52 4.16 -6.69
N LYS A 15 10.16 3.46 -5.75
CA LYS A 15 11.29 4.00 -5.01
C LYS A 15 12.57 4.07 -5.86
N ASP A 16 12.74 3.15 -6.79
CA ASP A 16 13.92 3.00 -7.63
C ASP A 16 13.87 3.92 -8.86
N THR A 17 12.69 4.06 -9.48
CA THR A 17 12.51 4.86 -10.69
C THR A 17 11.85 6.22 -10.47
N ASP A 18 11.29 6.48 -9.28
CA ASP A 18 10.46 7.66 -8.98
C ASP A 18 9.25 7.83 -9.93
N GLU A 19 8.86 6.76 -10.65
CA GLU A 19 7.71 6.76 -11.55
C GLU A 19 6.40 6.46 -10.81
N PRO A 20 5.27 7.06 -11.22
CA PRO A 20 3.98 6.74 -10.64
C PRO A 20 3.56 5.29 -10.93
N ILE A 21 3.01 4.62 -9.92
CA ILE A 21 2.56 3.24 -10.04
C ILE A 21 1.03 3.20 -10.14
N PRO A 22 0.47 2.96 -11.34
CA PRO A 22 -0.96 2.75 -11.50
C PRO A 22 -1.38 1.34 -11.07
N GLY A 23 -2.60 1.19 -10.55
CA GLY A 23 -3.17 -0.12 -10.18
C GLY A 23 -2.77 -0.64 -8.79
N VAL A 24 -2.14 0.17 -7.94
CA VAL A 24 -1.80 -0.19 -6.56
C VAL A 24 -3.09 -0.29 -5.74
N GLN A 25 -3.28 -1.42 -5.05
CA GLN A 25 -4.41 -1.60 -4.15
C GLN A 25 -4.11 -1.00 -2.78
N ILE A 26 -5.03 -0.19 -2.29
CA ILE A 26 -4.90 0.53 -1.02
C ILE A 26 -6.08 0.13 -0.15
N ILE A 27 -5.78 -0.57 0.94
CA ILE A 27 -6.77 -1.23 1.80
C ILE A 27 -6.69 -0.59 3.18
N ILE A 28 -7.81 -0.15 3.74
CA ILE A 28 -7.81 0.29 5.14
C ILE A 28 -7.82 -0.97 6.04
N LYS A 29 -6.77 -1.14 6.84
CA LYS A 29 -6.59 -2.27 7.76
C LYS A 29 -7.82 -2.46 8.66
N GLY A 30 -8.38 -3.67 8.64
CA GLY A 30 -9.57 -4.03 9.42
C GLY A 30 -10.89 -3.52 8.84
N THR A 31 -10.91 -3.05 7.60
CA THR A 31 -12.16 -2.66 6.91
C THR A 31 -12.20 -3.27 5.51
N ILE A 32 -13.38 -3.25 4.89
CA ILE A 32 -13.60 -3.64 3.49
C ILE A 32 -13.38 -2.49 2.49
N ILE A 33 -12.95 -1.32 2.97
CA ILE A 33 -12.74 -0.16 2.13
C ILE A 33 -11.41 -0.34 1.40
N ILE A 34 -11.50 -0.43 0.08
CA ILE A 34 -10.37 -0.51 -0.83
C ILE A 34 -10.45 0.62 -1.84
N THR A 35 -9.30 1.14 -2.25
CA THR A 35 -9.17 2.03 -3.41
C THR A 35 -8.01 1.57 -4.27
N ILE A 36 -7.96 2.03 -5.51
CA ILE A 36 -6.93 1.68 -6.48
C ILE A 36 -6.33 2.98 -7.00
N THR A 37 -5.02 3.03 -7.23
CA THR A 37 -4.38 4.20 -7.86
C THR A 37 -4.75 4.33 -9.33
N ASP A 38 -4.98 5.56 -9.77
CA ASP A 38 -5.24 5.93 -11.16
C ASP A 38 -3.97 5.86 -12.04
N ILE A 39 -4.10 6.18 -13.33
CA ILE A 39 -3.00 6.17 -14.31
C ILE A 39 -1.79 7.04 -13.91
N ASN A 40 -2.00 8.07 -13.09
CA ASN A 40 -0.97 8.97 -12.60
C ASN A 40 -0.38 8.49 -11.25
N GLY A 41 -0.73 7.30 -10.78
CA GLY A 41 -0.35 6.80 -9.44
C GLY A 41 -1.06 7.52 -8.29
N GLU A 42 -1.99 8.43 -8.60
CA GLU A 42 -2.75 9.20 -7.63
C GLU A 42 -3.89 8.35 -7.03
N PHE A 43 -4.23 8.61 -5.77
CA PHE A 43 -5.36 7.99 -5.11
C PHE A 43 -6.05 8.96 -4.17
N THR A 44 -7.34 8.72 -3.96
CA THR A 44 -8.14 9.38 -2.93
C THR A 44 -8.84 8.34 -2.08
N ILE A 45 -8.70 8.46 -0.75
CA ILE A 45 -9.36 7.55 0.19
C ILE A 45 -9.91 8.27 1.41
N LYS A 46 -11.11 7.89 1.81
CA LYS A 46 -11.80 8.42 2.99
C LYS A 46 -11.57 7.50 4.17
N ALA A 47 -10.78 7.95 5.14
CA ALA A 47 -10.35 7.13 6.28
C ALA A 47 -10.26 7.97 7.56
N LYS A 48 -10.22 7.34 8.73
CA LYS A 48 -9.97 8.05 9.99
C LYS A 48 -8.47 8.25 10.18
N LYS A 49 -8.09 9.32 10.86
CA LYS A 49 -6.69 9.61 11.25
C LYS A 49 -5.98 8.52 12.06
N SER A 50 -6.72 7.58 12.66
CA SER A 50 -6.15 6.43 13.39
C SER A 50 -6.07 5.15 12.56
N ASN A 51 -6.57 5.16 11.32
CA ASN A 51 -6.51 4.00 10.45
C ASN A 51 -5.11 3.81 9.86
N ILE A 52 -4.84 2.57 9.46
CA ILE A 52 -3.63 2.16 8.75
C ILE A 52 -4.07 1.80 7.34
N LEU A 53 -3.38 2.35 6.36
CA LEU A 53 -3.51 1.98 4.96
C LEU A 53 -2.48 0.92 4.63
N ILE A 54 -2.91 -0.12 3.95
CA ILE A 54 -2.07 -1.21 3.46
C ILE A 54 -1.99 -1.04 1.95
N PHE A 55 -0.78 -0.83 1.44
CA PHE A 55 -0.52 -0.71 0.02
C PHE A 55 -0.01 -2.04 -0.49
N LYS A 56 -0.69 -2.59 -1.50
CA LYS A 56 -0.40 -3.89 -2.05
C LYS A 56 -0.40 -3.80 -3.56
N PHE A 57 0.68 -4.29 -4.16
CA PHE A 57 0.79 -4.42 -5.61
C PHE A 57 1.59 -5.67 -5.97
N ILE A 58 1.40 -6.18 -7.18
CA ILE A 58 2.06 -7.41 -7.64
C ILE A 58 3.54 -7.10 -7.83
N SER A 59 4.42 -7.92 -7.25
CA SER A 59 5.89 -7.75 -7.29
C SER A 59 6.43 -6.54 -6.50
N TYR A 60 5.67 -6.03 -5.52
CA TYR A 60 6.12 -4.98 -4.59
C TYR A 60 5.89 -5.40 -3.14
N GLU A 61 6.64 -4.81 -2.23
CA GLU A 61 6.47 -5.04 -0.80
C GLU A 61 5.14 -4.46 -0.30
N ILE A 62 4.53 -5.18 0.65
CA ILE A 62 3.31 -4.71 1.30
C ILE A 62 3.72 -3.68 2.34
N GLU A 63 3.37 -2.43 2.08
CA GLU A 63 3.70 -1.31 2.96
C GLU A 63 2.49 -0.91 3.82
N GLU A 64 2.70 -0.80 5.13
CA GLU A 64 1.68 -0.34 6.08
C GLU A 64 1.92 1.13 6.44
N PHE A 65 1.09 2.02 5.90
CA PHE A 65 1.16 3.45 6.18
C PHE A 65 0.14 3.87 7.23
N LYS A 66 0.62 4.34 8.39
CA LYS A 66 -0.25 4.93 9.40
C LYS A 66 -0.65 6.34 9.01
N LEU A 67 -1.96 6.58 8.86
CA LEU A 67 -2.49 7.90 8.56
C LEU A 67 -2.11 8.90 9.65
N LYS A 68 -1.76 10.12 9.23
CA LYS A 68 -1.41 11.25 10.10
C LYS A 68 -2.43 12.37 9.92
N LYS A 69 -2.30 13.46 10.69
CA LYS A 69 -3.20 14.62 10.61
C LYS A 69 -3.15 15.37 9.26
N LYS A 70 -2.17 15.08 8.40
CA LYS A 70 -1.99 15.73 7.09
C LYS A 70 -2.70 14.92 5.99
N PRO A 71 -3.51 15.56 5.13
CA PRO A 71 -4.23 14.86 4.07
C PRO A 71 -3.35 14.47 2.88
N LYS A 72 -2.15 15.05 2.73
CA LYS A 72 -1.21 14.74 1.66
C LYS A 72 -0.32 13.55 2.02
N ILE A 73 -0.38 12.50 1.21
CA ILE A 73 0.42 11.28 1.36
C ILE A 73 1.30 11.12 0.12
N MET A 74 2.56 10.81 0.32
CA MET A 74 3.46 10.38 -0.76
C MET A 74 4.08 9.08 -0.28
N LEU A 75 3.76 7.99 -0.97
CA LEU A 75 4.30 6.67 -0.63
C LEU A 75 5.24 6.26 -1.76
N LYS A 76 6.43 5.79 -1.38
CA LYS A 76 7.36 5.16 -2.31
C LYS A 76 7.35 3.68 -2.03
N MET A 77 6.84 2.87 -2.96
CA MET A 77 6.86 1.42 -2.79
C MET A 77 8.22 0.88 -3.21
N GLU A 78 8.74 -0.04 -2.40
CA GLU A 78 9.94 -0.80 -2.75
C GLU A 78 9.50 -2.00 -3.58
N ARG A 79 9.98 -2.04 -4.83
CA ARG A 79 9.75 -3.20 -5.69
C ARG A 79 10.49 -4.38 -5.09
N ILE A 80 9.84 -5.53 -4.99
CA ILE A 80 10.55 -6.76 -4.63
C ILE A 80 11.24 -7.21 -5.91
N PRO A 81 12.58 -7.08 -6.05
CA PRO A 81 13.26 -7.87 -7.05
C PRO A 81 12.98 -9.31 -6.65
N THR A 82 12.29 -10.09 -7.47
CA THR A 82 12.21 -11.52 -7.25
C THR A 82 13.56 -12.08 -7.74
N PRO A 83 14.60 -12.29 -6.89
CA PRO A 83 15.64 -13.21 -7.29
C PRO A 83 14.95 -14.55 -7.51
N GLY A 84 15.28 -15.25 -8.60
CA GLY A 84 14.61 -16.46 -9.06
C GLY A 84 14.02 -17.27 -7.91
N VAL A 85 12.70 -17.39 -7.93
CA VAL A 85 11.88 -18.05 -6.92
C VAL A 85 12.58 -19.33 -6.44
N VAL A 86 13.19 -19.29 -5.25
CA VAL A 86 13.44 -20.50 -4.49
C VAL A 86 12.24 -20.64 -3.58
N ILE A 87 11.21 -21.37 -4.05
CA ILE A 87 10.24 -21.95 -3.14
C ILE A 87 11.04 -22.99 -2.34
N ILE A 88 11.75 -22.56 -1.30
CA ILE A 88 11.98 -23.45 -0.17
C ILE A 88 10.61 -23.57 0.51
N THR A 89 9.75 -24.40 -0.08
CA THR A 89 8.83 -25.18 0.75
C THR A 89 9.74 -25.73 1.82
N LYS A 90 9.53 -25.34 3.07
CA LYS A 90 10.03 -26.12 4.18
C LYS A 90 9.55 -27.53 3.88
N ILE A 91 10.46 -28.34 3.35
CA ILE A 91 10.39 -29.77 3.50
C ILE A 91 10.63 -29.88 5.01
N ASP A 92 9.55 -29.79 5.77
CA ASP A 92 9.49 -30.43 7.07
C ASP A 92 9.77 -31.90 6.74
N ASP A 93 11.06 -32.21 6.75
CA ASP A 93 11.60 -33.56 6.68
C ASP A 93 11.16 -34.21 7.99
N ASP A 94 10.04 -34.92 7.91
CA ASP A 94 9.52 -35.78 8.96
C ASP A 94 10.53 -36.93 9.16
N GLN A 95 11.27 -36.86 10.27
CA GLN A 95 12.04 -37.95 10.87
C GLN A 95 11.80 -37.96 12.38
#